data_AF-A0A8T3M8R5-F1
#
_entry.id   AF-A0A8T3M8R5-F1
#
_cell.length_a   1.000
_cell.length_b   1.000
_cell.length_c   1.000
_cell.angle_alpha   90.00
_cell.angle_beta   90.00
_cell.angle_gamma   90.00
#
_symmetry.space_group_name_H-M   'P 1'
#
loop_
_entity.id
_entity.type
_entity.pdbx_description
1 polymer ?
#
loop_
_entity_poly.entity_id
_entity_poly.type
_entity_poly.pdbx_seq_one_letter_code
_entity_poly.pdbx_strand_id
1 'polypeptide(L)'
;MVASLPPDADRLAVVRAALPALEAGIYLNTGSVGPLPAETAAAMTEIAAYELTTGRAHAEYFSETLQRMAEARAAVAAVLVADSADIGLTHSTTDGMNIGTWAVDWMPG
;
A
#
# COMPACT_ATOMS: atom_id res chain seq x y z
N MET A 1 -21.19 -4.52 -17.76
CA MET A 1 -21.12 -5.98 -17.55
C MET A 1 -19.85 -6.25 -16.77
N VAL A 2 -19.94 -6.68 -15.52
CA VAL A 2 -18.75 -7.11 -14.76
C VAL A 2 -18.34 -8.46 -15.34
N ALA A 3 -17.13 -8.56 -15.88
CA ALA A 3 -16.64 -9.82 -16.43
C ALA A 3 -16.73 -10.91 -15.35
N SER A 4 -17.21 -12.10 -15.70
CA SER A 4 -17.22 -13.23 -14.78
C SER A 4 -15.79 -13.54 -14.38
N LEU A 5 -15.50 -13.43 -13.09
CA LEU A 5 -14.18 -13.73 -12.56
C LEU A 5 -13.86 -15.23 -12.79
N PRO A 6 -12.60 -15.60 -13.12
CA PRO A 6 -12.20 -16.98 -13.42
C PRO A 6 -12.41 -17.92 -12.22
N PRO A 7 -12.36 -19.26 -12.39
CA PRO A 7 -12.43 -20.21 -11.28
C PRO A 7 -11.47 -19.86 -10.12
N ASP A 8 -11.88 -20.13 -8.88
CA ASP A 8 -11.11 -19.74 -7.69
C ASP A 8 -9.69 -20.36 -7.65
N ALA A 9 -9.53 -21.56 -8.21
CA ALA A 9 -8.23 -22.21 -8.33
C ALA A 9 -7.26 -21.39 -9.21
N ASP A 10 -7.76 -20.83 -10.32
CA ASP A 10 -6.95 -20.03 -11.23
C ASP A 10 -6.57 -18.69 -10.58
N ARG A 11 -7.50 -18.07 -9.85
CA ARG A 11 -7.22 -16.84 -9.07
C ARG A 11 -6.17 -17.10 -7.99
N LEU A 12 -6.30 -18.21 -7.27
CA LEU A 12 -5.38 -18.56 -6.20
C LEU A 12 -3.96 -18.80 -6.74
N ALA A 13 -3.83 -19.44 -7.90
CA ALA A 13 -2.54 -19.62 -8.57
C ALA A 13 -1.90 -18.26 -8.91
N VAL A 14 -2.67 -17.32 -9.47
CA VAL A 14 -2.20 -15.96 -9.79
C VAL A 14 -1.73 -15.22 -8.54
N VAL A 15 -2.53 -15.23 -7.46
CA VAL A 15 -2.17 -14.55 -6.20
C VAL A 15 -0.91 -15.15 -5.58
N ARG A 16 -0.75 -16.48 -5.63
CA ARG A 16 0.46 -17.13 -5.10
C ARG A 16 1.70 -16.81 -5.91
N ALA A 17 1.58 -16.72 -7.24
CA ALA A 17 2.69 -16.32 -8.11
C ALA A 17 3.19 -14.90 -7.82
N ALA A 18 2.30 -13.99 -7.40
CA ALA A 18 2.65 -12.64 -6.98
C ALA A 18 3.36 -12.57 -5.61
N LEU A 19 3.43 -13.67 -4.85
CA LEU A 19 3.98 -13.74 -3.49
C LEU A 19 5.15 -14.73 -3.40
N PRO A 20 6.36 -14.40 -3.89
CA PRO A 20 7.49 -15.33 -4.00
C PRO A 20 7.91 -15.99 -2.68
N ALA A 21 7.65 -15.35 -1.54
CA ALA A 21 7.95 -15.92 -0.23
C ALA A 21 7.21 -17.25 0.05
N LEU A 22 6.11 -17.53 -0.67
CA LEU A 22 5.38 -18.79 -0.57
C LEU A 22 6.10 -19.97 -1.23
N GLU A 23 7.12 -19.72 -2.07
CA GLU A 23 7.94 -20.77 -2.68
C GLU A 23 9.05 -21.26 -1.72
N ALA A 24 9.46 -20.42 -0.77
CA ALA A 24 10.49 -20.75 0.20
C ALA A 24 10.00 -21.71 1.30
N GLY A 25 8.68 -21.80 1.52
CA GLY A 25 8.08 -22.68 2.51
C GLY A 25 6.63 -22.33 2.84
N ILE A 26 6.08 -22.99 3.87
CA ILE A 26 4.71 -22.76 4.33
C ILE A 26 4.66 -21.49 5.19
N TYR A 27 4.08 -20.42 4.66
CA TYR A 27 3.93 -19.14 5.35
C TYR A 27 2.67 -19.12 6.23
N LEU A 28 2.83 -19.19 7.55
CA LEU A 28 1.71 -19.24 8.51
C LEU A 28 1.60 -18.00 9.43
N ASN A 29 2.36 -16.93 9.16
CA ASN A 29 2.38 -15.71 9.98
C ASN A 29 1.81 -14.47 9.28
N THR A 30 0.94 -14.65 8.27
CA THR A 30 0.34 -13.54 7.50
C THR A 30 -0.47 -12.58 8.37
N GLY A 31 -0.95 -13.03 9.54
CA GLY A 31 -1.66 -12.19 10.49
C GLY A 31 -0.80 -11.14 11.19
N SER A 32 0.53 -11.33 11.27
CA SER A 32 1.44 -10.34 11.83
C SER A 32 2.00 -9.42 10.74
N VAL A 33 2.62 -10.00 9.71
CA VAL A 33 3.16 -9.29 8.55
C VAL A 33 2.96 -10.19 7.34
N GLY A 34 2.33 -9.67 6.28
CA GLY A 34 2.13 -10.42 5.05
C GLY A 34 3.41 -10.58 4.22
N PRO A 35 3.50 -11.59 3.35
CA PRO A 35 4.56 -11.67 2.35
C PRO A 35 4.53 -10.43 1.43
N LEU A 36 5.70 -9.88 1.11
CA LEU A 36 5.83 -8.75 0.20
C LEU A 36 5.51 -9.19 -1.25
N PRO A 37 4.55 -8.55 -1.95
CA PRO A 37 4.30 -8.83 -3.35
C PRO A 37 5.48 -8.45 -4.26
N ALA A 38 5.68 -9.22 -5.33
CA ALA A 38 6.74 -8.98 -6.31
C ALA A 38 6.62 -7.60 -6.96
N GLU A 39 5.40 -7.18 -7.29
CA GLU A 39 5.11 -5.88 -7.89
C GLU A 39 5.40 -4.73 -6.92
N THR A 40 5.14 -4.91 -5.62
CA THR A 40 5.49 -3.92 -4.60
C THR A 40 7.01 -3.78 -4.47
N ALA A 41 7.75 -4.90 -4.44
CA ALA A 41 9.20 -4.88 -4.42
C ALA A 41 9.80 -4.19 -5.67
N ALA A 42 9.20 -4.42 -6.84
CA ALA A 42 9.60 -3.76 -8.08
C ALA A 42 9.38 -2.24 -8.02
N ALA A 43 8.21 -1.78 -7.56
CA ALA A 43 7.92 -0.35 -7.40
C ALA A 43 8.86 0.34 -6.39
N MET A 44 9.18 -0.33 -5.27
CA MET A 44 10.16 0.15 -4.30
C MET A 44 11.57 0.27 -4.90
N THR A 45 11.95 -0.67 -5.78
CA THR A 45 13.25 -0.66 -6.45
C THR A 45 13.33 0.48 -7.47
N GLU A 46 12.26 0.69 -8.24
CA GLU A 46 12.17 1.75 -9.24
C GLU A 46 12.34 3.13 -8.60
N ILE A 47 11.60 3.42 -7.52
CA ILE A 47 11.70 4.71 -6.84
C ILE A 47 13.09 4.92 -6.22
N ALA A 48 13.66 3.90 -5.59
CA ALA A 48 15.01 3.98 -5.02
C ALA A 48 16.08 4.25 -6.09
N ALA A 49 15.95 3.63 -7.27
CA ALA A 49 16.84 3.86 -8.40
C ALA A 49 16.71 5.31 -8.92
N TYR A 50 15.50 5.80 -9.10
CA TYR A 50 15.25 7.20 -9.51
C TYR A 50 15.87 8.18 -8.51
N GLU A 51 15.61 8.00 -7.22
CA GLU A 51 16.13 8.89 -6.18
C GLU A 51 17.66 8.93 -6.14
N LEU A 52 18.30 7.78 -6.41
CA LEU A 52 19.75 7.66 -6.46
C LEU A 52 20.36 8.37 -7.68
N THR A 53 19.78 8.20 -8.86
CA THR A 53 20.34 8.71 -10.12
C THR A 53 19.99 10.17 -10.39
N THR A 54 18.80 10.61 -9.97
CA THR A 54 18.26 11.94 -10.27
C THR A 54 18.29 12.86 -9.06
N GLY A 55 18.16 12.31 -7.86
CA GLY A 55 18.07 13.06 -6.61
C GLY A 55 16.63 13.41 -6.20
N ARG A 56 16.41 13.51 -4.90
CA ARG A 56 15.07 13.67 -4.27
C ARG A 56 14.51 15.09 -4.31
N ALA A 57 15.32 16.08 -4.66
CA ALA A 57 14.93 17.51 -4.63
C ALA A 57 14.56 18.04 -6.02
N HIS A 58 14.25 17.16 -6.99
CA HIS A 58 13.83 17.56 -8.32
C HIS A 58 12.34 17.93 -8.35
N ALA A 59 11.97 18.98 -9.09
CA ALA A 59 10.58 19.46 -9.13
C ALA A 59 9.60 18.43 -9.71
N GLU A 60 10.05 17.66 -10.70
CA GLU A 60 9.26 16.57 -11.30
C GLU A 60 9.02 15.45 -10.28
N TYR A 61 10.04 15.08 -9.50
CA TYR A 61 9.92 14.08 -8.44
C TYR A 61 8.86 14.46 -7.41
N PHE A 62 8.85 15.73 -7.01
CA PHE A 62 7.85 16.25 -6.08
C PHE A 62 6.43 16.13 -6.66
N SER A 63 6.25 16.55 -7.91
CA SER A 63 4.95 16.51 -8.59
C SER A 63 4.44 15.07 -8.75
N GLU A 64 5.32 14.15 -9.16
CA GLU A 64 5.02 12.74 -9.31
C GLU A 64 4.71 12.07 -7.97
N THR A 65 5.44 12.42 -6.90
CA THR A 65 5.17 11.91 -5.55
C THR A 65 3.76 12.30 -5.08
N LEU A 66 3.35 13.55 -5.29
CA LEU A 66 1.99 14.01 -4.95
C LEU A 66 0.93 13.24 -5.73
N GLN A 67 1.16 13.00 -7.03
CA GLN A 67 0.26 12.21 -7.85
C GLN A 67 0.15 10.76 -7.34
N ARG A 68 1.28 10.09 -7.09
CA ARG A 68 1.30 8.72 -6.55
C ARG A 68 0.61 8.62 -5.18
N MET A 69 0.74 9.63 -4.33
CA MET A 69 -0.01 9.70 -3.07
C MET A 69 -1.52 9.83 -3.29
N ALA A 70 -1.97 10.60 -4.29
CA ALA A 70 -3.39 10.71 -4.62
C ALA A 70 -3.95 9.38 -5.16
N GLU A 71 -3.21 8.70 -6.04
CA GLU A 71 -3.56 7.39 -6.58
C GLU A 71 -3.64 6.33 -5.47
N ALA A 72 -2.68 6.32 -4.54
CA ALA A 72 -2.69 5.40 -3.39
C ALA A 72 -3.92 5.60 -2.50
N ARG A 73 -4.30 6.85 -2.20
CA ARG A 73 -5.54 7.14 -1.45
C ARG A 73 -6.77 6.63 -2.18
N ALA A 74 -6.87 6.89 -3.49
CA ALA A 74 -8.00 6.45 -4.30
C ALA A 74 -8.13 4.91 -4.34
N ALA A 75 -7.00 4.19 -4.46
CA ALA A 75 -6.99 2.73 -4.44
C ALA A 75 -7.49 2.17 -3.10
N VAL A 76 -7.03 2.73 -1.97
CA VAL A 76 -7.49 2.32 -0.64
C VAL A 76 -8.97 2.66 -0.43
N ALA A 77 -9.39 3.86 -0.84
CA ALA A 77 -10.79 4.30 -0.75
C ALA A 77 -11.75 3.37 -1.50
N ALA A 78 -11.34 2.87 -2.68
CA ALA A 78 -12.13 1.91 -3.44
C ALA A 78 -12.33 0.57 -2.72
N VAL A 79 -11.31 0.09 -1.99
CA VAL A 79 -11.40 -1.13 -1.17
C VAL A 79 -12.31 -0.94 0.03
N LEU A 80 -12.26 0.24 0.67
CA LEU A 80 -13.04 0.57 1.86
C LEU A 80 -14.43 1.12 1.56
N VAL A 81 -14.75 1.38 0.28
CA VAL A 81 -15.99 2.05 -0.15
C VAL A 81 -16.14 3.43 0.54
N ALA A 82 -15.07 4.21 0.52
CA ALA A 82 -14.96 5.54 1.14
C ALA A 82 -14.62 6.63 0.10
N ASP A 83 -14.65 7.90 0.52
CA ASP A 83 -14.06 8.99 -0.27
C ASP A 83 -12.53 8.98 -0.11
N SER A 84 -11.80 9.21 -1.19
CA SER A 84 -10.34 9.42 -1.17
C SER A 84 -9.90 10.56 -0.24
N ALA A 85 -10.74 11.57 -0.04
CA ALA A 85 -10.49 12.69 0.87
C ALA A 85 -10.50 12.26 2.35
N ASP A 86 -11.15 11.14 2.69
CA ASP A 86 -11.19 10.58 4.04
C ASP A 86 -9.98 9.68 4.34
N ILE A 87 -9.11 9.43 3.35
CA ILE A 87 -7.95 8.55 3.50
C ILE A 87 -6.67 9.32 3.83
N GLY A 88 -6.17 9.11 5.04
CA GLY A 88 -4.81 9.50 5.44
C GLY A 88 -3.80 8.39 5.15
N LEU A 89 -2.66 8.73 4.55
CA LEU A 89 -1.51 7.83 4.42
C LEU A 89 -0.56 8.06 5.59
N THR A 90 -0.28 7.01 6.37
CA THR A 90 0.60 7.03 7.55
C THR A 90 1.64 5.92 7.47
N HIS A 91 2.59 5.87 8.41
CA HIS A 91 3.68 4.89 8.37
C HIS A 91 3.32 3.53 8.98
N SER A 92 2.32 3.46 9.84
CA SER A 92 1.88 2.23 10.51
C SER A 92 0.51 2.41 11.20
N THR A 93 -0.08 1.31 11.66
CA THR A 93 -1.28 1.35 12.50
C THR A 93 -1.04 2.15 13.80
N THR A 94 0.11 1.95 14.46
CA THR A 94 0.47 2.68 15.68
C THR A 94 0.55 4.19 15.45
N ASP A 95 1.15 4.60 14.33
CA ASP A 95 1.23 6.01 13.92
C ASP A 95 -0.18 6.59 13.68
N GLY A 96 -1.04 5.86 12.96
CA GLY A 96 -2.44 6.25 12.75
C GLY A 96 -3.25 6.40 14.04
N MET A 97 -3.07 5.49 15.00
CA MET A 97 -3.71 5.58 16.32
C MET A 97 -3.24 6.82 17.09
N ASN A 98 -1.95 7.14 17.04
CA ASN A 98 -1.42 8.33 17.69
C ASN A 98 -1.97 9.61 17.05
N ILE A 99 -2.04 9.68 15.72
CA ILE A 99 -2.66 10.82 15.02
C ILE A 99 -4.11 11.00 15.45
N GLY A 100 -4.92 9.93 15.44
CA GLY A 100 -6.33 10.00 15.81
C GLY A 100 -6.55 10.39 17.28
N THR A 101 -5.74 9.83 18.19
CA THR A 101 -5.84 10.18 19.62
C THR A 101 -5.36 11.59 19.90
N TRP A 102 -4.30 12.07 19.25
CA TRP A 102 -3.76 13.41 19.50
C TRP A 102 -4.51 14.52 18.77
N ALA A 103 -5.35 14.19 17.78
CA ALA A 103 -6.18 15.16 17.07
C ALA A 103 -7.39 15.66 17.88
N VAL A 104 -7.74 14.98 18.99
CA VAL A 104 -8.85 15.35 19.86
C VAL A 104 -8.39 16.39 20.88
N ASP A 105 -9.17 17.46 21.04
CA ASP A 105 -9.02 18.40 22.15
C ASP A 105 -9.59 17.77 23.43
N TRP A 106 -8.75 17.01 24.13
CA TRP A 106 -9.16 16.31 25.34
C TRP A 106 -9.45 17.30 26.46
N MET A 107 -10.68 17.26 26.97
CA MET A 107 -11.05 17.98 28.18
C MET A 107 -10.70 17.16 29.42
N PRO A 108 -10.44 17.81 30.57
CA PRO A 108 -10.23 17.09 31.82
C PRO A 108 -11.50 16.33 32.27
N GLY A 109 -11.32 15.05 32.59
CA GLY A 109 -12.40 14.17 33.08
C GLY A 109 -13.27 13.61 31.97
#